data_AF-A0A7R9Z4E3-F1
#
_entry.id   AF-A0A7R9Z4E3-F1
#
_cell.length_a   1.000
_cell.length_b   1.000
_cell.length_c   1.000
_cell.angle_alpha   90.00
_cell.angle_beta   90.00
_cell.angle_gamma   90.00
#
_symmetry.space_group_name_H-M   'P 1'
#
loop_
_entity.id
_entity.type
_entity.pdbx_description
1 polymer ?
#
loop_
_entity_poly.entity_id
_entity_poly.type
_entity_poly.pdbx_seq_one_letter_code
_entity_poly.pdbx_strand_id
1 'polypeptide(L)'
;GGGEGNVERNFHIPTKQPMWEGIAGTTRGSFFRSPNWVDQSNPPGVTSQAPSLKENPKWIELLSGLFIIYSPNLVWLIMALAVYFCFPYNYEIAKDWDYAFGTWIAKRAVLNFILVFSYDGFWHVALYGLGWGNRP
;
A
#
# COMPACT_ATOMS: atom_id res chain seq x y z
N GLY A 1 -8.39 -32.30 38.12
CA GLY A 1 -9.45 -31.66 37.34
C GLY A 1 -8.91 -30.36 36.80
N GLY A 2 -8.85 -30.22 35.48
CA GLY A 2 -8.30 -29.04 34.80
C GLY A 2 -8.16 -29.36 33.32
N GLY A 3 -9.30 -29.47 32.65
CA GLY A 3 -9.36 -29.79 31.22
C GLY A 3 -8.88 -28.61 30.39
N GLU A 4 -7.85 -28.84 29.58
CA GLU A 4 -7.45 -27.97 28.49
C GLU A 4 -8.56 -28.00 27.42
N GLY A 5 -9.48 -27.04 27.51
CA GLY A 5 -10.47 -26.79 26.48
C GLY A 5 -9.79 -26.20 25.25
N ASN A 6 -9.53 -27.04 24.25
CA ASN A 6 -9.30 -26.60 22.87
C ASN A 6 -10.56 -25.88 22.38
N VAL A 7 -10.61 -24.56 22.57
CA VAL A 7 -11.65 -23.72 21.97
C VAL A 7 -11.25 -23.49 20.53
N GLU A 8 -11.61 -24.43 19.66
CA GLU A 8 -11.69 -24.20 18.22
C GLU A 8 -12.77 -23.13 17.97
N ARG A 9 -12.39 -21.86 18.06
CA ARG A 9 -13.24 -20.76 17.58
C ARG A 9 -13.32 -20.90 16.07
N ASN A 10 -14.41 -21.50 15.61
CA ASN A 10 -14.81 -21.59 14.20
C ASN A 10 -14.78 -20.19 13.57
N PHE A 11 -13.67 -19.86 12.92
CA PHE A 11 -13.52 -18.66 12.11
C PHE A 11 -14.40 -18.82 10.88
N HIS A 12 -15.60 -18.24 10.91
CA HIS A 12 -16.46 -18.16 9.74
C HIS A 12 -15.87 -17.10 8.80
N ILE A 13 -14.93 -17.50 7.95
CA ILE A 13 -14.40 -16.66 6.88
C ILE A 13 -15.52 -16.54 5.83
N PRO A 14 -16.05 -15.33 5.55
CA PRO A 14 -17.06 -15.18 4.51
C PRO A 14 -16.51 -15.68 3.17
N THR A 15 -17.25 -16.58 2.53
CA THR A 15 -16.81 -17.41 1.40
C THR A 15 -16.73 -16.68 0.05
N LYS A 16 -17.10 -15.39 -0.01
CA LYS A 16 -16.97 -14.57 -1.21
C LYS A 16 -16.30 -13.24 -0.87
N GLN A 17 -15.01 -13.14 -1.15
CA GLN A 17 -14.34 -11.84 -1.18
C GLN A 17 -14.76 -11.11 -2.46
N PRO A 18 -15.11 -9.81 -2.40
CA PRO A 18 -15.32 -9.00 -3.59
C PRO A 18 -14.08 -9.02 -4.48
N MET A 19 -14.28 -8.95 -5.79
CA MET A 19 -13.20 -8.95 -6.80
C MET A 19 -12.15 -7.85 -6.57
N TRP A 20 -12.55 -6.78 -5.89
CA TRP A 20 -11.73 -5.61 -5.58
C TRP A 20 -11.04 -5.69 -4.21
N GLU A 21 -11.18 -6.79 -3.47
CA GLU A 21 -10.50 -6.97 -2.18
C GLU A 21 -8.98 -6.92 -2.38
N GLY A 22 -8.29 -6.10 -1.61
CA GLY A 22 -6.85 -5.88 -1.68
C GLY A 22 -6.42 -4.72 -2.60
N ILE A 23 -7.27 -4.24 -3.52
CA ILE A 23 -6.92 -3.11 -4.42
C ILE A 23 -6.68 -1.87 -3.57
N ALA A 24 -5.45 -1.36 -3.56
CA ALA A 24 -5.07 -0.19 -2.77
C ALA A 24 -5.45 -0.29 -1.27
N GLY A 25 -5.42 -1.51 -0.69
CA GLY A 25 -5.72 -1.72 0.73
C GLY A 25 -7.22 -1.82 1.08
N THR A 26 -8.08 -2.10 0.10
CA THR A 26 -9.49 -2.39 0.35
C THR A 26 -9.70 -3.75 1.02
N THR A 27 -10.63 -3.78 1.95
CA THR A 27 -11.03 -4.98 2.71
C THR A 27 -12.54 -4.88 2.93
N ARG A 28 -13.30 -5.87 2.45
CA ARG A 28 -14.78 -5.87 2.41
C ARG A 28 -15.39 -4.64 1.74
N GLY A 29 -14.78 -4.17 0.65
CA GLY A 29 -15.25 -2.98 -0.09
C GLY A 29 -15.04 -1.64 0.63
N SER A 30 -14.35 -1.64 1.78
CA SER A 30 -13.94 -0.43 2.50
C SER A 30 -12.43 -0.31 2.44
N PHE A 31 -11.93 0.89 2.19
CA PHE A 31 -10.51 1.18 2.32
C PHE A 31 -10.11 1.09 3.80
N PHE A 32 -9.08 0.30 4.12
CA PHE A 32 -8.42 0.28 5.44
C PHE A 32 -9.22 -0.32 6.62
N ARG A 33 -10.02 -1.36 6.39
CA ARG A 33 -10.57 -2.20 7.48
C ARG A 33 -9.53 -3.24 7.89
N SER A 34 -9.64 -3.76 9.11
CA SER A 34 -8.80 -4.88 9.55
C SER A 34 -8.97 -6.06 8.57
N PRO A 35 -7.87 -6.68 8.09
CA PRO A 35 -7.94 -7.89 7.28
C PRO A 35 -8.82 -8.96 7.94
N ASN A 36 -9.48 -9.78 7.13
CA ASN A 36 -10.45 -10.79 7.61
C ASN A 36 -9.84 -11.83 8.56
N TRP A 37 -8.51 -12.00 8.54
CA TRP A 37 -7.77 -12.91 9.42
C TRP A 37 -7.36 -12.27 10.75
N VAL A 38 -7.50 -10.95 10.90
CA VAL A 38 -7.17 -10.23 12.14
C VAL A 38 -8.32 -10.33 13.12
N ASP A 39 -8.12 -11.00 14.25
CA ASP A 39 -9.04 -10.97 15.38
C ASP A 39 -9.03 -9.59 16.04
N GLN A 40 -10.11 -8.83 15.86
CA GLN A 40 -10.28 -7.50 16.46
C GLN A 40 -10.56 -7.55 17.98
N SER A 41 -10.91 -8.72 18.54
CA SER A 41 -11.12 -8.87 19.98
C SER A 41 -9.82 -8.91 20.78
N ASN A 42 -8.67 -9.11 20.11
CA ASN A 42 -7.36 -9.16 20.75
C ASN A 42 -6.62 -7.81 20.67
N PRO A 43 -5.71 -7.54 21.63
CA PRO A 43 -4.84 -6.38 21.57
C PRO A 43 -3.98 -6.33 20.30
N PRO A 44 -3.45 -5.15 19.94
CA PRO A 44 -2.54 -5.03 18.82
C PRO A 44 -1.30 -5.93 18.89
N GLY A 45 -0.98 -6.57 17.76
CA GLY A 45 0.17 -7.48 17.63
C GLY A 45 -0.04 -8.91 18.15
N VAL A 46 -1.22 -9.25 18.67
CA VAL A 46 -1.46 -10.57 19.31
C VAL A 46 -2.06 -11.61 18.36
N THR A 47 -2.73 -11.18 17.28
CA THR A 47 -3.28 -12.12 16.30
C THR A 47 -2.19 -12.78 15.48
N SER A 48 -2.08 -14.11 15.59
CA SER A 48 -1.11 -14.90 14.85
C SER A 48 -1.33 -14.84 13.34
N GLN A 49 -0.27 -14.52 12.60
CA GLN A 49 -0.23 -14.59 11.13
C GLN A 49 0.06 -16.01 10.60
N ALA A 50 0.30 -16.98 11.49
CA ALA A 50 0.65 -18.35 11.08
C ALA A 50 -0.40 -19.01 10.16
N PRO A 51 -1.72 -18.83 10.33
CA PRO A 51 -2.71 -19.38 9.41
C PRO A 51 -2.62 -18.79 7.99
N SER A 52 -2.36 -17.49 7.88
CA SER A 52 -2.18 -16.80 6.60
C SER A 52 -0.83 -17.08 5.92
N LEU A 53 0.19 -17.45 6.69
CA LEU A 53 1.53 -17.76 6.19
C LEU A 53 1.69 -19.23 5.74
N LYS A 54 0.89 -20.15 6.30
CA LYS A 54 0.94 -21.58 5.97
C LYS A 54 0.64 -21.89 4.49
N GLU A 55 0.05 -20.95 3.75
CA GLU A 55 -0.30 -21.12 2.33
C GLU A 55 0.68 -20.47 1.32
N ASN A 56 1.86 -20.01 1.72
CA ASN A 56 2.77 -19.32 0.79
C ASN A 56 3.98 -20.14 0.32
N PRO A 57 4.42 -19.99 -0.97
CA PRO A 57 3.98 -18.98 -1.94
C PRO A 57 2.88 -19.46 -2.91
N LYS A 58 1.85 -18.62 -3.13
CA LYS A 58 0.90 -18.78 -4.24
C LYS A 58 1.56 -18.35 -5.56
N TRP A 59 2.37 -19.23 -6.11
CA TRP A 59 3.19 -18.99 -7.31
C TRP A 59 2.40 -18.45 -8.51
N ILE A 60 1.15 -18.89 -8.68
CA ILE A 60 0.28 -18.41 -9.76
C ILE A 60 -0.01 -16.91 -9.61
N GLU A 61 -0.21 -16.45 -8.39
CA GLU A 61 -0.51 -15.05 -8.08
C GLU A 61 0.73 -14.16 -8.28
N LEU A 62 1.90 -14.64 -7.86
CA LEU A 62 3.19 -14.01 -8.11
C LEU A 62 3.52 -13.91 -9.62
N LEU A 63 3.33 -15.00 -10.37
CA LEU A 63 3.62 -15.05 -11.79
C LEU A 63 2.59 -14.31 -12.66
N SER A 64 1.35 -14.15 -12.18
CA SER A 64 0.33 -13.36 -12.87
C SER A 64 0.65 -11.86 -12.93
N GLY A 65 1.62 -11.37 -12.16
CA GLY A 65 1.95 -9.95 -12.07
C GLY A 65 0.89 -9.09 -11.36
N LEU A 66 -0.22 -9.71 -10.93
CA LEU A 66 -1.30 -9.03 -10.20
C LEU A 66 -0.81 -8.38 -8.91
N PHE A 67 0.22 -8.94 -8.27
CA PHE A 67 0.85 -8.35 -7.09
C PHE A 67 1.29 -6.89 -7.32
N ILE A 68 1.60 -6.48 -8.56
CA ILE A 68 1.93 -5.09 -8.88
C ILE A 68 0.69 -4.22 -8.71
N ILE A 69 -0.47 -4.66 -9.20
CA ILE A 69 -1.75 -3.93 -9.11
C ILE A 69 -2.18 -3.74 -7.65
N TYR A 70 -1.94 -4.77 -6.83
CA TYR A 70 -2.28 -4.76 -5.41
C TYR A 70 -1.16 -4.17 -4.52
N SER A 71 -0.04 -3.73 -5.11
CA SER A 71 1.11 -3.20 -4.40
C SER A 71 1.08 -1.66 -4.34
N PRO A 72 1.59 -1.05 -3.26
CA PRO A 72 1.91 0.38 -3.22
C PRO A 72 2.75 0.85 -4.42
N ASN A 73 3.53 -0.05 -5.04
CA ASN A 73 4.37 0.25 -6.20
C ASN A 73 3.56 0.67 -7.44
N LEU A 74 2.32 0.21 -7.62
CA LEU A 74 1.49 0.69 -8.74
C LEU A 74 1.19 2.19 -8.59
N VAL A 75 0.93 2.67 -7.38
CA VAL A 75 0.67 4.10 -7.15
C VAL A 75 1.91 4.92 -7.52
N TRP A 76 3.10 4.46 -7.12
CA TRP A 76 4.36 5.08 -7.52
C TRP A 76 4.59 5.04 -9.02
N LEU A 77 4.25 3.92 -9.69
CA LEU A 77 4.34 3.81 -11.15
C LEU A 77 3.42 4.80 -11.85
N ILE A 78 2.16 4.91 -11.40
CA ILE A 78 1.19 5.87 -11.96
C ILE A 78 1.69 7.30 -11.78
N MET A 79 2.19 7.65 -10.57
CA MET A 79 2.78 8.96 -10.31
C MET A 79 4.01 9.23 -11.20
N ALA A 80 4.88 8.24 -11.37
CA ALA A 80 6.06 8.37 -12.23
C ALA A 80 5.69 8.57 -13.71
N LEU A 81 4.70 7.82 -14.21
CA LEU A 81 4.17 8.00 -15.57
C LEU A 81 3.54 9.38 -15.73
N ALA A 82 2.73 9.82 -14.77
CA ALA A 82 2.14 11.16 -14.80
C ALA A 82 3.20 12.26 -14.83
N VAL A 83 4.24 12.17 -13.99
CA VAL A 83 5.37 13.12 -14.03
C VAL A 83 6.10 13.08 -15.36
N TYR A 84 6.33 11.89 -15.91
CA TYR A 84 7.03 11.72 -17.19
C TYR A 84 6.28 12.41 -18.34
N PHE A 85 4.96 12.21 -18.43
CA PHE A 85 4.15 12.78 -19.51
C PHE A 85 3.82 14.27 -19.31
N CYS A 86 3.53 14.70 -18.08
CA CYS A 86 3.18 16.10 -17.80
C CYS A 86 4.41 17.01 -17.73
N PHE A 87 5.57 16.47 -17.35
CA PHE A 87 6.82 17.20 -17.23
C PHE A 87 7.91 16.41 -17.97
N PRO A 88 8.03 16.53 -19.31
CA PRO A 88 8.97 15.76 -20.10
C PRO A 88 10.43 16.20 -19.87
N TYR A 89 11.36 15.25 -19.90
CA TYR A 89 12.78 15.52 -19.74
C TYR A 89 13.34 16.24 -20.96
N ASN A 90 14.05 17.35 -20.75
CA ASN A 90 14.78 18.04 -21.80
C ASN A 90 16.26 17.64 -21.70
N TYR A 91 16.63 16.61 -22.45
CA TYR A 91 17.99 16.08 -22.44
C TYR A 91 19.01 16.99 -23.09
N GLU A 92 18.58 17.97 -23.90
CA GLU A 92 19.51 18.94 -24.51
C GLU A 92 20.08 19.87 -23.43
N ILE A 93 19.23 20.35 -22.51
CA ILE A 93 19.68 21.14 -21.35
C ILE A 93 20.61 20.34 -20.44
N ALA A 94 20.48 19.02 -20.40
CA ALA A 94 21.31 18.15 -19.56
C ALA A 94 22.75 17.97 -20.08
N LYS A 95 23.04 18.38 -21.33
CA LYS A 95 24.37 18.26 -21.92
C LYS A 95 25.33 19.36 -21.47
N ASP A 96 24.78 20.56 -21.24
CA ASP A 96 25.56 21.74 -20.93
C ASP A 96 25.40 22.07 -19.43
N TRP A 97 26.48 21.92 -18.64
CA TRP A 97 26.48 22.13 -17.19
C TRP A 97 26.43 23.62 -16.81
N ASP A 98 25.41 24.33 -17.29
CA ASP A 98 25.26 25.77 -17.18
C ASP A 98 24.16 26.20 -16.18
N TYR A 99 23.85 27.49 -16.16
CA TYR A 99 22.78 28.02 -15.32
C TYR A 99 21.39 27.48 -15.71
N ALA A 100 21.15 27.21 -17.00
CA ALA A 100 19.90 26.63 -17.47
C ALA A 100 19.73 25.20 -16.95
N PHE A 101 20.82 24.41 -16.93
CA PHE A 101 20.87 23.10 -16.30
C PHE A 101 20.56 23.16 -14.80
N GLY A 102 21.23 24.06 -14.07
CA GLY A 102 20.98 24.25 -12.64
C GLY A 102 19.52 24.60 -12.35
N THR A 103 18.93 25.51 -13.13
CA THR A 103 17.52 25.91 -13.01
C THR A 103 16.58 24.74 -13.34
N TRP A 104 16.90 23.94 -14.34
CA TRP A 104 16.13 22.77 -14.73
C TRP A 104 16.14 21.69 -13.65
N ILE A 105 17.31 21.36 -13.08
CA ILE A 105 17.44 20.44 -11.95
C ILE A 105 16.68 20.95 -10.73
N ALA A 106 16.78 22.24 -10.39
CA ALA A 106 16.06 22.81 -9.26
C ALA A 106 14.54 22.65 -9.40
N LYS A 107 13.99 22.94 -10.59
CA LYS A 107 12.55 22.72 -10.89
C LYS A 107 12.16 21.25 -10.71
N ARG A 108 13.01 20.32 -11.14
CA ARG A 108 12.79 18.87 -10.95
C ARG A 108 12.86 18.46 -9.49
N ALA A 109 13.82 18.97 -8.73
CA ALA A 109 13.93 18.71 -7.31
C ALA A 109 12.68 19.18 -6.57
N VAL A 110 12.19 20.39 -6.86
CA VAL A 110 10.95 20.92 -6.28
C VAL A 110 9.73 20.07 -6.66
N LEU A 111 9.61 19.67 -7.93
CA LEU A 111 8.50 18.81 -8.36
C LEU A 111 8.49 17.46 -7.62
N ASN A 112 9.65 16.79 -7.55
CA ASN A 112 9.76 15.50 -6.86
C ASN A 112 9.54 15.65 -5.35
N PHE A 113 10.06 16.73 -4.76
CA PHE A 113 9.82 17.05 -3.35
C PHE A 113 8.33 17.20 -3.07
N ILE A 114 7.62 18.04 -3.83
CA ILE A 114 6.17 18.25 -3.66
C ILE A 114 5.42 16.93 -3.81
N LEU A 115 5.77 16.10 -4.80
CA LEU A 115 5.09 14.84 -5.04
C LEU A 115 5.27 13.85 -3.88
N VAL A 116 6.51 13.65 -3.43
CA VAL A 116 6.83 12.75 -2.32
C VAL A 116 6.17 13.24 -1.03
N PHE A 117 6.30 14.53 -0.70
CA PHE A 117 5.71 15.08 0.52
C PHE A 117 4.18 15.16 0.47
N SER A 118 3.58 15.29 -0.71
CA SER A 118 2.12 15.18 -0.85
C SER A 118 1.64 13.76 -0.60
N TYR A 119 2.37 12.75 -1.08
CA TYR A 119 2.07 11.35 -0.83
C TYR A 119 2.25 10.97 0.65
N ASP A 120 3.37 11.36 1.24
CA ASP A 120 3.64 11.16 2.67
C ASP A 120 2.63 11.92 3.55
N GLY A 121 2.38 13.19 3.22
CA GLY A 121 1.41 14.04 3.89
C GLY A 121 -0.01 13.49 3.80
N PHE A 122 -0.41 12.93 2.66
CA PHE A 122 -1.67 12.21 2.52
C PHE A 122 -1.76 11.07 3.54
N TRP A 123 -0.75 10.21 3.63
CA TRP A 123 -0.75 9.11 4.59
C TRP A 123 -0.72 9.60 6.03
N HIS A 124 0.05 10.64 6.32
CA HIS A 124 0.11 11.22 7.65
C HIS A 124 -1.25 11.77 8.09
N VAL A 125 -1.90 12.57 7.25
CA VAL A 125 -3.24 13.10 7.50
C VAL A 125 -4.25 11.97 7.60
N ALA A 126 -4.17 10.97 6.73
CA ALA A 126 -5.12 9.87 6.74
C ALA A 126 -4.99 9.01 8.01
N LEU A 127 -3.77 8.64 8.39
CA LEU A 127 -3.51 7.82 9.57
C LEU A 127 -3.83 8.56 10.87
N TYR A 128 -3.35 9.79 11.03
CA TYR A 128 -3.45 10.51 12.30
C TYR A 128 -4.62 11.49 12.36
N GLY A 129 -4.91 12.19 11.26
CA GLY A 129 -5.98 13.18 11.20
C GLY A 129 -7.37 12.58 10.97
N LEU A 130 -7.49 11.64 10.03
CA LEU A 130 -8.74 10.93 9.76
C LEU A 130 -8.92 9.69 10.63
N GLY A 131 -7.94 9.41 11.50
CA GLY A 131 -7.98 8.28 12.43
C GLY A 131 -7.88 6.92 11.74
N TRP A 132 -7.34 6.82 10.53
CA TRP A 132 -7.15 5.51 9.86
C TRP A 132 -6.07 4.66 10.52
N GLY A 133 -5.18 5.28 11.31
CA GLY A 133 -4.23 4.60 12.18
C GLY A 133 -4.87 4.11 13.48
N ASN A 134 -6.04 4.64 13.84
CA ASN A 134 -6.84 4.06 14.91
C ASN A 134 -7.50 2.80 14.35
N ARG A 135 -7.25 1.67 14.99
CA ARG A 135 -7.97 0.43 14.69
C ARG A 135 -9.48 0.68 14.77
N PRO A 136 -10.29 0.22 13.81
CA PRO A 136 -11.63 -0.19 14.15
C PRO A 136 -11.60 -1.47 15.01
#